data_AF-A0A8T0HKZ4-F1
#
_entry.id   AF-A0A8T0HKZ4-F1
#
_cell.length_a   1.000
_cell.length_b   1.000
_cell.length_c   1.000
_cell.angle_alpha   90.00
_cell.angle_beta   90.00
_cell.angle_gamma   90.00
#
_symmetry.space_group_name_H-M   'P 1'
#
loop_
_entity.id
_entity.type
_entity.pdbx_description
1 polymer ?
#
loop_
_entity_poly.entity_id
_entity_poly.type
_entity_poly.pdbx_seq_one_letter_code
_entity_poly.pdbx_strand_id
1 'polypeptide(L)'
;MTDHEAEQEMEIEALQAILMDDIEEVPSGESGLVTAARCFHIRVSSMDNDEEEPTDIPVQLAVIFAHTPTNPDAAPLLKVRSLQGIIDADIR
;
A
#
# COMPACT_ATOMS: atom_id res chain seq x y z
N MET A 1 -8.62 25.45 -8.58
CA MET A 1 -8.66 24.75 -7.29
C MET A 1 -9.02 23.33 -7.63
N THR A 2 -8.07 22.42 -7.45
CA THR A 2 -8.27 20.98 -7.66
C THR A 2 -9.07 20.44 -6.48
N ASP A 3 -10.07 19.60 -6.75
CA ASP A 3 -10.80 18.91 -5.70
C ASP A 3 -10.02 17.63 -5.35
N HIS A 4 -9.10 17.78 -4.40
CA HIS A 4 -8.24 16.69 -3.95
C HIS A 4 -9.04 15.53 -3.36
N GLU A 5 -10.16 15.81 -2.71
CA GLU A 5 -10.98 14.78 -2.07
C GLU A 5 -11.65 13.91 -3.13
N ALA A 6 -12.21 14.52 -4.18
CA ALA A 6 -12.80 13.80 -5.30
C ALA A 6 -11.77 12.99 -6.10
N GLU A 7 -10.56 13.53 -6.30
CA GLU A 7 -9.48 12.83 -6.99
C GLU A 7 -8.96 11.63 -6.18
N GLN A 8 -8.80 11.80 -4.86
CA GLN A 8 -8.40 10.72 -3.95
C GLN A 8 -9.43 9.59 -3.90
N GLU A 9 -10.73 9.90 -3.85
CA GLU A 9 -11.77 8.87 -3.86
C GLU A 9 -11.77 8.09 -5.19
N MET A 10 -11.61 8.79 -6.32
CA MET A 10 -11.50 8.17 -7.63
C MET A 10 -10.28 7.23 -7.73
N GLU A 11 -9.15 7.62 -7.12
CA GLU A 11 -7.98 6.75 -7.04
C GLU A 11 -8.26 5.49 -6.22
N ILE A 12 -8.91 5.61 -5.06
CA ILE A 12 -9.25 4.44 -4.23
C ILE A 12 -10.21 3.49 -4.95
N GLU A 13 -11.23 4.01 -5.63
CA GLU A 13 -12.13 3.19 -6.44
C GLU A 13 -11.37 2.43 -7.54
N ALA A 14 -10.46 3.11 -8.24
CA ALA A 14 -9.64 2.50 -9.27
C ALA A 14 -8.71 1.41 -8.69
N LEU A 15 -8.04 1.68 -7.56
CA LEU A 15 -7.16 0.73 -6.90
C LEU A 15 -7.92 -0.51 -6.42
N GLN A 16 -9.09 -0.34 -5.81
CA GLN A 16 -9.95 -1.44 -5.39
C GLN A 16 -10.40 -2.30 -6.58
N ALA A 17 -10.70 -1.68 -7.73
CA ALA A 17 -11.04 -2.41 -8.93
C ALA A 17 -9.85 -3.20 -9.53
N ILE A 18 -8.63 -2.66 -9.44
CA ILE A 18 -7.42 -3.29 -9.99
C ILE A 18 -6.90 -4.40 -9.08
N LEU A 19 -6.81 -4.13 -7.77
CA LEU A 19 -6.13 -4.98 -6.79
C LEU A 19 -7.09 -5.93 -6.07
N MET A 20 -8.40 -5.67 -6.10
CA MET A 20 -9.42 -6.53 -5.49
C MET A 20 -9.08 -6.85 -4.01
N ASP A 21 -8.77 -8.10 -3.70
CA ASP A 21 -8.47 -8.58 -2.36
C ASP A 21 -7.08 -8.15 -1.85
N ASP A 22 -6.21 -7.65 -2.72
CA ASP A 22 -4.87 -7.18 -2.36
C ASP A 22 -4.85 -5.76 -1.81
N ILE A 23 -5.99 -5.05 -1.76
CA ILE A 23 -6.12 -3.75 -1.10
C ILE A 23 -7.25 -3.76 -0.07
N GLU A 24 -6.95 -3.30 1.15
CA GLU A 24 -7.94 -3.17 2.22
C GLU A 24 -7.82 -1.82 2.94
N GLU A 25 -8.94 -1.25 3.38
CA GLU A 25 -8.93 -0.10 4.29
C GLU A 25 -8.65 -0.60 5.71
N VAL A 26 -7.70 0.03 6.40
CA VAL A 26 -7.28 -0.33 7.75
C VAL A 26 -7.53 0.80 8.74
N PRO A 27 -7.84 0.50 10.02
CA PRO A 27 -7.96 1.52 11.04
C PRO A 27 -6.68 2.35 11.16
N SER A 28 -6.81 3.67 11.29
CA SER A 28 -5.65 4.57 11.40
C SER A 28 -4.73 4.21 12.56
N GLY A 29 -5.28 3.73 13.67
CA GLY A 29 -4.53 3.23 14.84
C GLY A 29 -3.72 1.95 14.59
N GLU A 30 -4.06 1.18 13.56
CA GLU A 30 -3.40 -0.08 13.18
C GLU A 30 -2.47 0.09 11.97
N SER A 31 -2.64 1.18 11.20
CA SER A 31 -1.81 1.51 10.03
C SER A 31 -0.32 1.73 10.38
N GLY A 32 -0.05 2.14 11.62
CA GLY A 32 1.29 2.56 12.04
C GLY A 32 1.79 3.85 11.35
N LEU A 33 0.89 4.60 10.70
CA LEU A 33 1.08 5.97 10.24
C LEU A 33 0.58 6.93 11.33
N VAL A 34 1.25 8.08 11.47
CA VAL A 34 0.81 9.14 12.40
C VAL A 34 -0.20 10.03 11.69
N THR A 35 -1.44 9.56 11.59
CA THR A 35 -2.52 10.26 10.89
C THR A 35 -3.90 9.89 11.44
N ALA A 36 -4.88 10.76 11.19
CA ALA A 36 -6.30 10.48 11.40
C ALA A 36 -7.05 10.22 10.07
N ALA A 37 -6.36 10.31 8.92
CA ALA A 37 -6.93 10.03 7.61
C ALA A 37 -7.20 8.53 7.42
N ARG A 38 -8.01 8.21 6.39
CA ARG A 38 -8.22 6.83 5.92
C ARG A 38 -6.87 6.23 5.53
N CYS A 39 -6.63 5.00 5.94
CA CYS A 39 -5.39 4.28 5.69
C CYS A 39 -5.71 3.04 4.88
N PHE A 40 -4.87 2.72 3.92
CA PHE A 40 -5.03 1.56 3.05
C PHE A 40 -3.79 0.71 3.09
N HIS A 41 -3.98 -0.59 3.03
CA HIS A 41 -2.94 -1.60 3.03
C HIS A 41 -3.02 -2.36 1.71
N ILE A 42 -1.94 -2.29 0.92
CA ILE A 42 -1.76 -3.04 -0.31
C ILE A 42 -0.76 -4.18 -0.06
N ARG A 43 -1.17 -5.41 -0.35
CA ARG A 43 -0.29 -6.58 -0.38
C ARG A 43 0.44 -6.64 -1.72
N VAL A 44 1.76 -6.83 -1.66
CA VAL A 44 2.60 -7.00 -2.85
C VAL A 44 3.41 -8.26 -2.69
N SER A 45 3.35 -9.15 -3.68
CA SER A 45 4.17 -10.36 -3.76
C SER A 45 5.15 -10.27 -4.92
N SER A 46 6.28 -10.96 -4.82
CA SER A 46 7.16 -11.19 -5.97
C SER A 46 6.37 -11.85 -7.10
N MET A 47 6.56 -11.39 -8.34
CA MET A 47 6.10 -12.15 -9.50
C MET A 47 7.00 -13.36 -9.64
N ASP A 48 6.42 -14.57 -9.59
CA ASP A 48 7.15 -15.78 -9.95
C ASP A 48 7.53 -15.66 -11.43
N ASN A 49 8.80 -15.41 -11.73
CA ASN A 49 9.28 -15.51 -13.11
C ASN A 49 9.15 -16.99 -13.50
N ASP A 50 8.31 -17.29 -14.49
CA ASP A 50 8.09 -18.64 -15.08
C ASP A 50 9.37 -19.35 -15.59
N GLU A 51 10.55 -18.75 -15.42
CA GLU A 51 11.85 -19.22 -15.91
C GLU A 51 12.81 -19.72 -14.81
N GLU A 52 12.52 -19.51 -13.52
CA GLU A 52 13.32 -20.03 -12.40
C GLU A 52 12.45 -20.86 -11.46
N GLU A 53 12.97 -22.00 -10.98
CA GLU A 53 12.28 -22.84 -10.00
C GLU A 53 11.74 -21.97 -8.85
N PRO A 54 10.49 -22.18 -8.39
CA PRO A 54 9.91 -21.36 -7.35
C PRO A 54 10.86 -21.35 -6.15
N THR A 55 11.39 -20.19 -5.79
CA THR A 55 12.10 -20.05 -4.53
C THR A 55 11.13 -20.47 -3.43
N ASP A 56 11.50 -21.45 -2.60
CA ASP A 56 10.61 -22.11 -1.61
C ASP A 56 9.88 -21.15 -0.63
N ILE A 57 10.24 -19.86 -0.60
CA ILE A 57 9.61 -18.83 0.23
C ILE A 57 9.32 -17.58 -0.64
N PRO A 58 8.06 -17.31 -1.03
CA PRO A 58 7.73 -16.12 -1.79
C PRO A 58 7.93 -14.86 -0.94
N VAL A 59 8.50 -13.81 -1.54
CA VAL A 59 8.68 -12.51 -0.88
C VAL A 59 7.34 -11.77 -0.90
N GLN A 60 6.90 -11.30 0.26
CA GLN A 60 5.67 -10.52 0.40
C GLN A 60 5.91 -9.31 1.30
N LEU A 61 5.39 -8.17 0.87
CA LEU A 61 5.41 -6.92 1.61
C LEU A 61 4.04 -6.25 1.62
N ALA A 62 3.86 -5.38 2.60
CA ALA A 62 2.71 -4.55 2.82
C ALA A 62 3.09 -3.10 2.55
N VAL A 63 2.40 -2.44 1.61
CA VAL A 63 2.46 -1.00 1.42
C VAL A 63 1.26 -0.38 2.12
N ILE A 64 1.52 0.40 3.16
CA ILE A 64 0.49 1.09 3.93
C ILE A 64 0.59 2.57 3.61
N PHE A 65 -0.50 3.18 3.16
CA PHE A 65 -0.52 4.60 2.83
C PHE A 65 -1.77 5.30 3.35
N ALA A 66 -1.66 6.62 3.48
CA ALA A 66 -2.78 7.51 3.72
C ALA A 66 -2.59 8.80 2.93
N HIS A 67 -3.63 9.22 2.21
CA HIS A 67 -3.59 10.49 1.50
C HIS A 67 -3.43 11.65 2.49
N THR A 68 -2.68 12.67 2.07
CA THR A 68 -2.64 13.96 2.77
C THR A 68 -3.75 14.88 2.22
N PRO A 69 -4.21 15.89 2.95
CA PRO A 69 -5.28 16.78 2.49
C PRO A 69 -4.97 17.51 1.17
N THR A 70 -3.69 17.58 0.81
CA THR A 70 -3.21 18.21 -0.42
C THR A 70 -2.61 17.20 -1.39
N ASN A 71 -2.82 15.90 -1.22
CA ASN A 71 -2.43 14.93 -2.24
C ASN A 71 -3.32 15.11 -3.50
N PRO A 72 -2.76 15.13 -4.73
CA PRO A 72 -1.38 14.76 -5.10
C PRO A 72 -0.32 15.88 -5.02
N ASP A 73 -0.69 17.14 -4.78
CA ASP A 73 0.29 18.25 -4.64
C ASP A 73 1.33 18.02 -3.54
N ALA A 74 0.93 17.34 -2.45
CA ALA A 74 1.84 16.79 -1.45
C ALA A 74 1.84 15.27 -1.47
N ALA A 75 3.01 14.68 -1.20
CA ALA A 75 3.16 13.24 -1.09
C ALA A 75 2.20 12.64 -0.03
N PRO A 76 1.70 11.42 -0.25
CA PRO A 76 0.94 10.71 0.77
C PRO A 76 1.87 10.27 1.91
N LEU A 77 1.28 9.93 3.05
CA LEU A 77 2.00 9.20 4.09
C LEU A 77 2.18 7.76 3.63
N LEU A 78 3.37 7.19 3.82
CA LEU A 78 3.71 5.87 3.33
C LEU A 78 4.53 5.11 4.38
N LYS A 79 4.26 3.82 4.52
CA LYS A 79 5.04 2.89 5.32
C LYS A 79 5.07 1.54 4.64
N VAL A 80 6.23 0.90 4.66
CA VAL A 80 6.38 -0.47 4.19
C VAL A 80 6.56 -1.40 5.39
N ARG A 81 5.94 -2.56 5.34
CA ARG A 81 6.08 -3.62 6.35
C ARG A 81 6.39 -4.95 5.66
N SER A 82 7.34 -5.69 6.22
CA SER A 82 7.61 -7.06 5.77
C SER A 82 6.47 -7.98 6.19
N LEU A 83 5.99 -8.80 5.26
CA LEU A 83 5.06 -9.89 5.54
C LEU A 83 5.77 -11.24 5.50
N GLN A 84 6.62 -11.47 4.49
CA GLN A 84 7.34 -12.72 4.31
C GLN A 84 8.60 -12.52 3.46
N GLY A 85 9.66 -13.28 3.77
CA GLY A 85 10.82 -13.42 2.87
C GLY A 85 11.76 -12.21 2.79
N ILE A 86 11.50 -11.12 3.53
CA ILE A 86 12.36 -9.93 3.57
C ILE A 86 12.57 -9.45 5.00
N ILE A 87 13.77 -8.98 5.33
CA ILE A 87 14.06 -8.43 6.66
C ILE A 87 13.78 -6.93 6.68
N ASP A 88 13.42 -6.40 7.85
CA ASP A 88 13.11 -4.98 8.03
C ASP A 88 14.24 -4.04 7.59
N ALA A 89 15.49 -4.51 7.56
CA ALA A 89 16.63 -3.72 7.10
C ALA A 89 16.59 -3.41 5.59
N ASP A 90 15.93 -4.27 4.80
CA ASP A 90 15.88 -4.14 3.33
C ASP A 90 14.70 -3.25 2.87
N ILE A 91 13.79 -2.90 3.78
CA ILE A 91 12.56 -2.11 3.51
C ILE A 91 12.51 -0.78 4.27
N ARG A 92 13.66 -0.33 4.78
CA ARG A 92 13.81 0.90 5.57
C ARG A 92 14.11 2.14 4.74
#